data_AF-A0A5N6F7R1-F1
#
_entry.id   AF-A0A5N6F7R1-F1
#
_cell.length_a   1.000
_cell.length_b   1.000
_cell.length_c   1.000
_cell.angle_alpha   90.00
_cell.angle_beta   90.00
_cell.angle_gamma   90.00
#
_symmetry.space_group_name_H-M   'P 1'
#
loop_
_entity.id
_entity.type
_entity.pdbx_description
1 polymer ?
#
loop_
_entity_poly.entity_id
_entity_poly.type
_entity_poly.pdbx_seq_one_letter_code
_entity_poly.pdbx_strand_id
1 'polypeptide(L)'
;MGAQFSQFFPPRPTFTPSDVPLQQGATVYLAGWSETHAEAAIQSIQATTTTPDTTTTGQLYFLPLHLDDLTTTKSTGIAFVTRESRLDLLVNNAGVSQLPLGSVSAQGIELQIATNCLGPFLLTQLLLPFLTAAVTDFSPAPRVIWTSSQVAGLSAPPEGILLSELRYPPRDAVRN
;
A
#
# COMPACT_ATOMS: atom_id res chain seq x y z
N MET A 1 -33.87 8.27 -23.58
CA MET A 1 -33.08 7.05 -23.28
C MET A 1 -31.78 7.52 -22.67
N GLY A 2 -31.56 7.60 -21.36
CA GLY A 2 -32.07 6.75 -20.29
C GLY A 2 -30.93 5.92 -19.69
N ALA A 3 -29.78 6.54 -19.37
CA ALA A 3 -28.79 5.94 -18.50
C ALA A 3 -28.98 6.57 -17.11
N GLN A 4 -29.74 5.88 -16.26
CA GLN A 4 -29.82 6.20 -14.83
C GLN A 4 -28.44 6.01 -14.21
N PHE A 5 -27.84 7.11 -13.76
CA PHE A 5 -26.75 7.10 -12.78
C PHE A 5 -27.26 6.49 -11.47
N SER A 6 -27.33 5.16 -11.39
CA SER A 6 -27.85 4.45 -10.21
C SER A 6 -26.76 3.89 -9.30
N GLN A 7 -25.48 4.16 -9.58
CA GLN A 7 -24.37 3.60 -8.81
C GLN A 7 -23.35 4.68 -8.40
N PHE A 8 -23.81 5.70 -7.67
CA PHE A 8 -22.91 6.74 -7.11
C PHE A 8 -22.64 6.60 -5.61
N PHE A 9 -23.10 5.53 -4.94
CA PHE A 9 -22.62 5.21 -3.60
C PHE A 9 -22.44 3.70 -3.50
N PRO A 10 -21.25 3.18 -3.10
CA PRO A 10 -21.21 1.82 -2.58
C PRO A 10 -22.26 1.69 -1.47
N PRO A 11 -22.81 0.48 -1.21
CA PRO A 11 -23.65 0.26 -0.03
C PRO A 11 -22.95 0.88 1.19
N ARG A 12 -23.74 1.42 2.15
CA ARG A 12 -23.17 2.05 3.36
C ARG A 12 -22.01 1.20 3.86
N PRO A 13 -20.79 1.76 4.00
CA PRO A 13 -19.64 0.99 4.43
C PRO A 13 -20.00 0.25 5.71
N THR A 14 -19.93 -1.08 5.68
CA THR A 14 -20.05 -1.91 6.89
C THR A 14 -18.81 -1.77 7.76
N PHE A 15 -17.72 -1.25 7.19
CA PHE A 15 -16.46 -0.92 7.84
C PHE A 15 -16.42 0.57 8.17
N THR A 16 -16.13 0.87 9.42
CA THR A 16 -16.10 2.22 10.00
C THR A 16 -14.75 2.45 10.69
N PRO A 17 -14.41 3.70 11.07
CA PRO A 17 -13.18 3.97 11.81
C PRO A 17 -13.04 3.16 13.11
N SER A 18 -14.14 2.70 13.73
CA SER A 18 -14.08 1.83 14.91
C SER A 18 -13.67 0.38 14.62
N ASP A 19 -13.66 -0.03 13.34
CA ASP A 19 -13.20 -1.36 12.91
C ASP A 19 -11.70 -1.38 12.55
N VAL A 20 -11.06 -0.20 12.53
CA VAL A 20 -9.62 -0.05 12.43
C VAL A 20 -9.02 -0.40 13.79
N PRO A 21 -8.00 -1.28 13.87
CA PRO A 21 -7.33 -1.60 15.13
C PRO A 21 -6.88 -0.33 15.87
N LEU A 22 -6.96 -0.34 17.20
CA LEU A 22 -6.47 0.75 18.06
C LEU A 22 -5.02 1.07 17.69
N GLN A 23 -4.78 2.31 17.28
CA GLN A 23 -3.45 2.78 16.86
C GLN A 23 -2.60 3.28 18.04
N GLN A 24 -3.22 3.44 19.22
CA GLN A 24 -2.53 3.89 20.41
C GLN A 24 -1.56 2.81 20.89
N GLY A 25 -0.29 3.18 21.10
CA GLY A 25 0.77 2.24 21.43
C GLY A 25 1.23 1.33 20.26
N ALA A 26 0.72 1.52 19.04
CA ALA A 26 1.07 0.66 17.92
C ALA A 26 2.51 0.89 17.43
N THR A 27 3.14 -0.19 16.98
CA THR A 27 4.36 -0.12 16.18
C THR A 27 3.99 0.07 14.71
N VAL A 28 4.44 1.18 14.12
CA VAL A 28 4.13 1.55 12.73
C VAL A 28 5.42 1.62 11.93
N TYR A 29 5.45 0.88 10.83
CA TYR A 29 6.51 0.95 9.83
C TYR A 29 6.09 1.87 8.68
N LEU A 30 6.82 2.97 8.49
CA LEU A 30 6.71 3.81 7.31
C LEU A 30 7.55 3.18 6.20
N ALA A 31 6.88 2.38 5.36
CA ALA A 31 7.52 1.69 4.26
C ALA A 31 7.60 2.57 3.01
N GLY A 32 8.80 2.78 2.47
CA GLY A 32 8.98 3.59 1.27
C GLY A 32 10.42 3.68 0.77
N TRP A 33 10.60 4.40 -0.34
CA TRP A 33 11.87 4.46 -1.05
C TRP A 33 12.82 5.56 -0.53
N SER A 34 12.31 6.54 0.24
CA SER A 34 13.10 7.67 0.74
C SER A 34 13.16 7.69 2.26
N GLU A 35 14.31 7.29 2.80
CA GLU A 35 14.63 7.34 4.23
C GLU A 35 14.46 8.75 4.77
N THR A 36 15.02 9.76 4.09
CA THR A 36 14.95 11.16 4.51
C THR A 36 13.52 11.67 4.68
N HIS A 37 12.60 11.33 3.75
CA HIS A 37 11.20 11.74 3.88
C HIS A 37 10.49 10.98 5.01
N ALA A 38 10.80 9.70 5.18
CA ALA A 38 10.24 8.90 6.26
C ALA A 38 10.71 9.41 7.63
N GLU A 39 12.00 9.69 7.80
CA GLU A 39 12.56 10.25 9.02
C GLU A 39 11.98 11.63 9.35
N ALA A 40 11.85 12.50 8.36
CA ALA A 40 11.21 13.80 8.54
C ALA A 40 9.74 13.65 8.99
N ALA A 41 8.99 12.72 8.40
CA ALA A 41 7.62 12.42 8.82
C ALA A 41 7.58 11.88 10.26
N ILE A 42 8.45 10.93 10.62
CA ILE A 42 8.56 10.36 11.97
C ILE A 42 8.84 11.47 13.00
N GLN A 43 9.82 12.33 12.74
CA GLN A 43 10.16 13.45 13.62
C GLN A 43 8.97 14.41 13.79
N SER A 44 8.26 14.72 12.69
CA SER A 44 7.10 15.60 12.75
C SER A 44 5.96 15.02 13.60
N ILE A 45 5.69 13.72 13.49
CA ILE A 45 4.65 13.04 14.28
C ILE A 45 5.06 13.01 15.77
N GLN A 46 6.31 12.65 16.05
CA GLN A 46 6.82 12.60 17.42
C GLN A 46 6.77 13.97 18.10
N ALA A 47 7.06 15.06 17.38
CA ALA A 47 6.98 16.42 17.91
C ALA A 47 5.55 16.86 18.29
N THR A 48 4.51 16.26 17.70
CA THR A 48 3.10 16.55 18.06
C THR A 48 2.60 15.77 19.28
N THR A 49 3.37 14.78 19.76
CA THR A 49 2.97 13.91 20.86
C THR A 49 3.31 14.57 22.20
N THR A 50 2.28 15.02 22.93
CA THR A 50 2.42 15.89 24.12
C THR A 50 2.43 15.14 25.45
N THR A 51 2.27 13.82 25.46
CA THR A 51 2.24 13.01 26.69
C THR A 51 3.29 11.90 26.63
N PRO A 52 4.36 11.96 27.47
CA PRO A 52 5.41 10.95 27.53
C PRO A 52 4.97 9.77 28.41
N ASP A 53 3.75 9.26 28.21
CA ASP A 53 3.39 7.98 28.82
C ASP A 53 3.88 6.88 27.88
N THR A 54 4.96 6.23 28.29
CA THR A 54 5.61 5.16 27.54
C THR A 54 4.72 3.93 27.37
N THR A 55 3.61 3.84 28.10
CA THR A 55 2.63 2.75 27.97
C THR A 55 1.62 2.96 26.83
N THR A 56 1.47 4.20 26.34
CA THR A 56 0.50 4.55 25.27
C THR A 56 1.15 5.17 24.03
N THR A 57 2.44 5.48 24.08
CA THR A 57 3.19 6.04 22.95
C THR A 57 3.64 4.92 22.00
N GLY A 58 3.13 4.92 20.77
CA GLY A 58 3.53 3.98 19.73
C GLY A 58 4.97 4.20 19.24
N GLN A 59 5.51 3.20 18.54
CA GLN A 59 6.85 3.26 17.94
C GLN A 59 6.74 3.48 16.43
N LEU A 60 7.61 4.32 15.87
CA LEU A 60 7.66 4.57 14.43
C LEU A 60 9.02 4.17 13.88
N TYR A 61 9.03 3.37 12.81
CA TYR A 61 10.25 2.89 12.16
C TYR A 61 10.20 3.14 10.66
N PHE A 62 11.35 3.43 10.05
CA PHE A 62 11.49 3.39 8.61
C PHE A 62 11.71 1.95 8.12
N LEU A 63 11.06 1.59 7.02
CA LEU A 63 11.25 0.32 6.33
C LEU A 63 11.56 0.58 4.84
N PRO A 64 12.79 0.35 4.38
CA PRO A 64 13.14 0.54 2.97
C PRO A 64 12.28 -0.36 2.07
N LEU A 65 11.63 0.24 1.07
CA LEU A 65 10.75 -0.46 0.14
C LEU A 65 10.73 0.23 -1.23
N HIS A 66 11.08 -0.52 -2.26
CA HIS A 66 10.84 -0.17 -3.66
C HIS A 66 9.80 -1.11 -4.25
N LEU A 67 8.68 -0.55 -4.71
CA LEU A 67 7.57 -1.31 -5.30
C LEU A 67 7.73 -1.47 -6.82
N ASP A 68 8.56 -0.64 -7.44
CA ASP A 68 8.95 -0.69 -8.84
C ASP A 68 10.17 -1.59 -9.10
N ASP A 69 10.83 -2.08 -8.04
CA ASP A 69 11.90 -3.06 -8.12
C ASP A 69 11.61 -4.28 -7.24
N LEU A 70 10.98 -5.29 -7.84
CA LEU A 70 10.60 -6.53 -7.19
C LEU A 70 11.79 -7.34 -6.64
N THR A 71 13.02 -7.09 -7.13
CA THR A 71 14.21 -7.78 -6.62
C THR A 71 14.56 -7.34 -5.19
N THR A 72 14.17 -6.13 -4.82
CA THR A 72 14.42 -5.56 -3.48
C THR A 72 13.32 -5.90 -2.48
N THR A 73 12.08 -6.16 -2.92
CA THR A 73 10.94 -6.39 -2.01
C THR A 73 11.17 -7.56 -1.05
N LYS A 74 11.93 -8.58 -1.48
CA LYS A 74 12.29 -9.72 -0.62
C LYS A 74 13.17 -9.30 0.57
N SER A 75 14.12 -8.39 0.39
CA SER A 75 14.96 -7.92 1.49
C SER A 75 14.15 -7.11 2.50
N THR A 76 13.16 -6.34 2.05
CA THR A 76 12.20 -5.66 2.92
C THR A 76 11.43 -6.65 3.79
N GLY A 77 10.90 -7.72 3.18
CA GLY A 77 10.23 -8.78 3.93
C GLY A 77 11.12 -9.40 5.01
N ILE A 78 12.38 -9.72 4.67
CA ILE A 78 13.36 -10.26 5.63
C ILE A 78 13.63 -9.26 6.76
N ALA A 79 13.83 -7.97 6.45
CA ALA A 79 14.06 -6.95 7.45
C ALA A 79 12.88 -6.84 8.44
N PHE A 80 11.64 -6.98 7.94
CA PHE A 80 10.45 -7.03 8.79
C PHE A 80 10.45 -8.28 9.70
N VAL A 81 10.68 -9.47 9.15
CA VAL A 81 10.74 -10.75 9.90
C VAL A 81 11.77 -10.72 11.03
N THR A 82 12.91 -10.04 10.82
CA THR A 82 13.96 -9.98 11.84
C THR A 82 13.58 -9.12 13.06
N ARG A 83 12.55 -8.27 12.94
CA ARG A 83 12.12 -7.35 13.98
C ARG A 83 10.77 -7.74 14.58
N GLU A 84 9.87 -8.27 13.76
CA GLU A 84 8.50 -8.56 14.14
C GLU A 84 8.11 -10.01 13.85
N SER A 85 7.27 -10.56 14.72
CA SER A 85 6.68 -11.90 14.56
C SER A 85 5.22 -11.86 14.10
N ARG A 86 4.65 -10.66 13.95
CA ARG A 86 3.22 -10.42 13.75
C ARG A 86 2.98 -9.18 12.89
N LEU A 87 1.91 -9.18 12.09
CA LEU A 87 1.42 -8.01 11.38
C LEU A 87 -0.10 -7.89 11.49
N ASP A 88 -0.59 -6.84 12.15
CA ASP A 88 -2.03 -6.62 12.35
C ASP A 88 -2.69 -5.81 11.23
N LEU A 89 -1.94 -4.91 10.59
CA LEU A 89 -2.46 -4.02 9.56
C LEU A 89 -1.42 -3.78 8.47
N LEU A 90 -1.77 -4.16 7.23
CA LEU A 90 -1.02 -3.80 6.03
C LEU A 90 -1.84 -2.78 5.23
N VAL A 91 -1.26 -1.62 4.94
CA VAL A 91 -1.89 -0.59 4.09
C VAL A 91 -1.08 -0.43 2.82
N ASN A 92 -1.57 -1.03 1.74
CA ASN A 92 -1.05 -0.86 0.38
C ASN A 92 -1.51 0.49 -0.17
N ASN A 93 -0.88 1.57 0.31
CA ASN A 93 -1.23 2.95 -0.03
C ASN A 93 -0.35 3.56 -1.12
N ALA A 94 0.92 3.17 -1.19
CA ALA A 94 1.87 3.76 -2.12
C ALA A 94 1.43 3.54 -3.57
N GLY A 95 1.50 4.60 -4.37
CA GLY A 95 1.19 4.53 -5.79
C GLY A 95 1.71 5.74 -6.56
N VAL A 96 1.84 5.55 -7.87
CA VAL A 96 2.30 6.54 -8.84
C VAL A 96 1.23 6.76 -9.90
N SER A 97 1.18 7.98 -10.45
CA SER A 97 0.26 8.36 -11.53
C SER A 97 0.90 9.43 -12.40
N GLN A 98 0.37 9.62 -13.62
CA GLN A 98 0.84 10.67 -14.54
C GLN A 98 2.35 10.59 -14.83
N LEU A 99 2.84 9.36 -15.00
CA LEU A 99 4.24 9.10 -15.33
C LEU A 99 4.52 9.40 -16.81
N PRO A 100 5.80 9.67 -17.18
CA PRO A 100 6.18 9.77 -18.58
C PRO A 100 5.75 8.52 -19.38
N LEU A 101 5.26 8.73 -20.59
CA LEU A 101 4.78 7.62 -21.43
C LEU A 101 5.91 6.64 -21.75
N GLY A 102 5.62 5.35 -21.60
CA GLY A 102 6.60 4.30 -21.83
C GLY A 102 7.54 4.05 -20.64
N SER A 103 7.30 4.66 -19.47
CA SER A 103 8.04 4.36 -18.24
C SER A 103 7.90 2.90 -17.85
N VAL A 104 9.03 2.29 -17.48
CA VAL A 104 9.11 0.89 -17.05
C VAL A 104 9.88 0.75 -15.76
N SER A 105 9.52 -0.28 -15.00
CA SER A 105 10.14 -0.72 -13.75
C SER A 105 11.50 -1.40 -13.99
N ALA A 106 12.22 -1.75 -12.92
CA ALA A 106 13.49 -2.48 -13.01
C ALA A 106 13.35 -3.85 -13.73
N GLN A 107 12.15 -4.43 -13.76
CA GLN A 107 11.84 -5.68 -14.46
C GLN A 107 11.37 -5.46 -15.91
N GLY A 108 11.37 -4.22 -16.39
CA GLY A 108 10.87 -3.84 -17.71
C GLY A 108 9.36 -3.97 -17.82
N ILE A 109 8.63 -3.71 -16.74
CA ILE A 109 7.15 -3.76 -16.67
C ILE A 109 6.63 -2.32 -16.65
N GLU A 110 5.51 -2.03 -17.28
CA GLU A 110 4.83 -0.72 -17.17
C GLU A 110 4.78 -0.26 -15.70
N LEU A 111 5.24 0.96 -15.47
CA LEU A 111 5.64 1.42 -14.14
C LEU A 111 4.46 1.58 -13.18
N GLN A 112 3.27 1.97 -13.64
CA GLN A 112 2.08 2.00 -12.79
C GLN A 112 1.67 0.60 -12.36
N ILE A 113 1.69 -0.39 -13.25
CA ILE A 113 1.39 -1.78 -12.91
C ILE A 113 2.42 -2.36 -11.96
N ALA A 114 3.70 -2.12 -12.21
CA ALA A 114 4.75 -2.56 -11.30
C ALA A 114 4.53 -1.99 -9.90
N THR A 115 4.35 -0.68 -9.79
CA THR A 115 4.33 0.04 -8.51
C THR A 115 3.00 -0.10 -7.75
N ASN A 116 1.87 0.02 -8.45
CA ASN A 116 0.54 0.10 -7.82
C ASN A 116 -0.10 -1.28 -7.65
N CYS A 117 0.37 -2.30 -8.38
CA CYS A 117 -0.24 -3.63 -8.37
C CYS A 117 0.75 -4.73 -8.00
N LEU A 118 1.80 -4.95 -8.80
CA LEU A 118 2.69 -6.11 -8.65
C LEU A 118 3.56 -6.02 -7.39
N GLY A 119 4.13 -4.86 -7.11
CA GLY A 119 4.94 -4.61 -5.91
C GLY A 119 4.14 -4.86 -4.62
N PRO A 120 2.99 -4.20 -4.42
CA PRO A 120 2.14 -4.41 -3.25
C PRO A 120 1.64 -5.84 -3.13
N PHE A 121 1.34 -6.50 -4.27
CA PHE A 121 0.96 -7.90 -4.29
C PHE A 121 2.10 -8.79 -3.78
N LEU A 122 3.32 -8.63 -4.30
CA LEU A 122 4.50 -9.38 -3.85
C LEU A 122 4.79 -9.13 -2.37
N LEU A 123 4.76 -7.86 -1.92
CA LEU A 123 4.94 -7.50 -0.52
C LEU A 123 3.90 -8.20 0.37
N THR A 124 2.62 -8.18 -0.04
CA THR A 124 1.55 -8.86 0.69
C THR A 124 1.79 -10.37 0.77
N GLN A 125 2.23 -11.01 -0.31
CA GLN A 125 2.56 -12.44 -0.31
C GLN A 125 3.72 -12.75 0.65
N LEU A 126 4.74 -11.91 0.71
CA LEU A 126 5.87 -12.07 1.63
C LEU A 126 5.46 -11.91 3.10
N LEU A 127 4.49 -11.04 3.38
CA LEU A 127 4.00 -10.75 4.73
C LEU A 127 2.82 -11.63 5.17
N LEU A 128 2.27 -12.44 4.26
CA LEU A 128 1.11 -13.29 4.52
C LEU A 128 1.26 -14.23 5.73
N PRO A 129 2.43 -14.84 6.00
CA PRO A 129 2.61 -15.66 7.20
C PRO A 129 2.39 -14.87 8.51
N PHE A 130 2.80 -13.60 8.55
CA PHE A 130 2.68 -12.71 9.72
C PHE A 130 1.27 -12.21 9.92
N LEU A 131 0.59 -11.91 8.81
CA LEU A 131 -0.85 -11.61 8.81
C LEU A 131 -1.63 -12.83 9.30
N THR A 132 -1.26 -14.05 8.89
CA THR A 132 -1.96 -15.27 9.32
C THR A 132 -1.70 -15.57 10.79
N ALA A 133 -0.47 -15.39 11.28
CA ALA A 133 -0.14 -15.55 12.70
C ALA A 133 -0.94 -14.59 13.59
N ALA A 134 -1.26 -13.39 13.12
CA ALA A 134 -2.06 -12.43 13.88
C ALA A 134 -3.55 -12.85 14.04
N VAL A 135 -4.06 -13.77 13.21
CA VAL A 135 -5.48 -14.19 13.23
C VAL A 135 -5.84 -14.98 14.49
N THR A 136 -4.91 -15.76 15.04
CA THR A 136 -5.21 -16.70 16.14
C THR A 136 -5.39 -16.01 17.49
N ASP A 137 -4.89 -14.78 17.63
CA ASP A 137 -4.58 -14.24 18.94
C ASP A 137 -5.49 -13.08 19.39
N PHE A 138 -6.17 -12.36 18.48
CA PHE A 138 -6.94 -11.16 18.86
C PHE A 138 -8.14 -10.82 17.96
N SER A 139 -9.08 -10.08 18.56
CA SER A 139 -10.07 -9.24 17.88
C SER A 139 -9.67 -7.77 18.07
N PRO A 140 -9.60 -6.95 17.02
CA PRO A 140 -10.01 -7.25 15.64
C PRO A 140 -8.97 -8.09 14.88
N ALA A 141 -9.47 -8.89 13.94
CA ALA A 141 -8.65 -9.68 13.03
C ALA A 141 -7.70 -8.80 12.20
N PRO A 142 -6.53 -9.33 11.79
CA PRO A 142 -5.59 -8.61 10.94
C PRO A 142 -6.23 -8.21 9.61
N ARG A 143 -5.81 -7.07 9.05
CA ARG A 143 -6.41 -6.50 7.84
C ARG A 143 -5.37 -6.12 6.81
N VAL A 144 -5.74 -6.27 5.54
CA VAL A 144 -5.01 -5.73 4.40
C VAL A 144 -5.91 -4.71 3.71
N ILE A 145 -5.47 -3.46 3.64
CA ILE A 145 -6.16 -2.35 3.01
C ILE A 145 -5.46 -2.03 1.70
N TRP A 146 -6.23 -1.90 0.62
CA TRP A 146 -5.75 -1.47 -0.69
C TRP A 146 -6.32 -0.08 -1.00
N THR A 147 -5.44 0.92 -1.09
CA THR A 147 -5.85 2.25 -1.55
C THR A 147 -6.05 2.19 -3.07
N SER A 148 -7.20 2.64 -3.53
CA SER A 148 -7.52 2.80 -4.96
C SER A 148 -7.85 4.26 -5.26
N SER A 149 -8.39 4.53 -6.44
CA SER A 149 -8.81 5.86 -6.87
C SER A 149 -10.13 5.77 -7.64
N GLN A 150 -10.99 6.78 -7.49
CA GLN A 150 -12.20 6.89 -8.32
C GLN A 150 -11.88 6.91 -9.82
N VAL A 151 -10.68 7.35 -10.21
CA VAL A 151 -10.22 7.37 -11.61
C VAL A 151 -10.21 5.95 -12.19
N ALA A 152 -9.92 4.92 -11.38
CA ALA A 152 -9.98 3.53 -11.83
C ALA A 152 -11.40 3.11 -12.26
N GLY A 153 -12.46 3.70 -11.67
CA GLY A 153 -13.85 3.43 -12.06
C GLY A 153 -14.39 4.38 -13.13
N LEU A 154 -13.83 5.59 -13.25
CA LEU A 154 -14.36 6.65 -14.12
C LEU A 154 -13.60 6.81 -15.44
N SER A 155 -12.37 6.32 -15.53
CA SER A 155 -11.47 6.61 -16.65
C SER A 155 -10.70 5.38 -17.14
N ALA A 156 -10.90 4.21 -16.54
CA ALA A 156 -10.30 2.99 -17.05
C ALA A 156 -10.87 2.62 -18.43
N PRO A 157 -10.01 2.22 -19.38
CA PRO A 157 -10.48 1.72 -20.67
C PRO A 157 -11.33 0.45 -20.48
N PRO A 158 -12.35 0.21 -21.34
CA PRO A 158 -13.21 -0.98 -21.24
C PRO A 158 -12.43 -2.31 -21.30
N GLU A 159 -11.32 -2.33 -22.03
CA GLU A 159 -10.44 -3.48 -22.19
C GLU A 159 -9.54 -3.70 -20.96
N GLY A 160 -9.49 -2.73 -20.05
CA GLY A 160 -8.57 -2.71 -18.93
C GLY A 160 -7.12 -2.69 -19.41
N ILE A 161 -6.26 -3.41 -18.71
CA ILE A 161 -4.83 -3.42 -18.98
C ILE A 161 -4.50 -4.53 -19.98
N LEU A 162 -3.93 -4.14 -21.12
CA LEU A 162 -3.49 -5.07 -22.16
C LEU A 162 -2.19 -5.74 -21.73
N LEU A 163 -2.29 -6.98 -21.21
CA LEU A 163 -1.14 -7.74 -20.72
C LEU A 163 -0.05 -7.99 -21.79
N SER A 164 -0.43 -7.99 -23.08
CA SER A 164 0.52 -8.08 -24.19
C SER A 164 1.45 -6.88 -24.31
N GLU A 165 1.02 -5.71 -23.81
CA GLU A 165 1.76 -4.45 -23.90
C GLU A 165 2.53 -4.16 -22.60
N LEU A 166 2.41 -5.02 -21.59
CA LEU A 166 2.97 -4.78 -20.25
C LEU A 166 4.48 -4.54 -20.23
N ARG A 167 5.24 -5.18 -21.13
CA ARG A 167 6.70 -5.03 -21.23
C ARG A 167 7.16 -3.95 -22.23
N TYR A 168 6.23 -3.49 -23.06
CA TYR A 168 6.47 -2.51 -24.12
C TYR A 168 5.29 -1.53 -24.14
N PRO A 169 5.08 -0.77 -23.06
CA PRO A 169 3.89 0.06 -22.94
C PRO A 169 3.82 1.11 -24.05
N PRO A 170 2.63 1.35 -24.62
CA PRO A 170 2.48 2.27 -25.73
C PRO A 170 2.81 3.70 -25.29
N ARG A 171 3.34 4.49 -26.23
CA ARG A 171 3.55 5.93 -26.04
C ARG A 171 2.29 6.72 -26.39
N ASP A 172 1.13 6.23 -25.96
CA ASP A 172 -0.18 6.79 -26.22
C ASP A 172 -0.90 7.03 -24.89
N ALA A 173 -1.21 8.29 -24.61
CA ALA A 173 -1.83 8.73 -23.35
C ALA A 173 -3.30 8.27 -23.19
N VAL A 174 -3.94 7.78 -24.25
CA VAL A 174 -5.31 7.24 -24.17
C VAL A 174 -5.29 5.74 -23.87
N ARG A 175 -4.19 5.05 -24.21
CA ARG A 175 -4.03 3.60 -24.02
C ARG A 175 -3.27 3.21 -22.75
N ASN A 176 -2.65 4.18 -22.07
CA ASN A 176 -1.76 3.98 -20.93
C ASN A 176 -2.35 4.63 -19.66
#